data_AF-A0A4C1X7E8-F1
#
_entry.id   AF-A0A4C1X7E8-F1
#
_cell.length_a   1.000
_cell.length_b   1.000
_cell.length_c   1.000
_cell.angle_alpha   90.00
_cell.angle_beta   90.00
_cell.angle_gamma   90.00
#
_symmetry.space_group_name_H-M   'P 1'
#
loop_
_entity.id
_entity.type
_entity.pdbx_description
1 polymer ?
#
loop_
_entity_poly.entity_id
_entity_poly.type
_entity_poly.pdbx_seq_one_letter_code
_entity_poly.pdbx_strand_id
1 'polypeptide(L)'
;MSLRNKRTIYTMCIRPVMTYASPVFAHTKPDTLHHLQEEQNKFCRRAADTPWYVKNFVLHRYLELPTISKFIKDASERFFDIVSSHPNRLLVSAVSYEPLPPYHFCRKPWNILSDPPDDLNFEVEKLIEANISLLIDYSPLL
;
A
#
# COMPACT_ATOMS: atom_id res chain seq x y z
N MET A 1 1.63 -7.24 -26.38
CA MET A 1 1.69 -5.88 -25.79
C MET A 1 2.98 -5.72 -24.99
N SER A 2 3.64 -4.57 -25.03
CA SER A 2 4.83 -4.27 -24.22
C SER A 2 4.49 -4.18 -22.72
N LEU A 3 5.48 -4.43 -21.85
CA LEU A 3 5.32 -4.31 -20.40
C LEU A 3 4.92 -2.90 -19.98
N ARG A 4 5.48 -1.89 -20.64
CA ARG A 4 5.13 -0.48 -20.42
C ARG A 4 3.63 -0.24 -20.61
N ASN A 5 3.04 -0.78 -21.69
CA ASN A 5 1.61 -0.61 -21.95
C ASN A 5 0.76 -1.35 -20.91
N LYS A 6 1.18 -2.55 -20.49
CA LYS A 6 0.50 -3.29 -19.42
C LYS A 6 0.53 -2.54 -18.08
N ARG A 7 1.67 -1.95 -17.73
CA ARG A 7 1.86 -1.09 -16.55
C ARG A 7 0.98 0.16 -16.61
N THR A 8 0.89 0.80 -17.77
CA THR A 8 0.04 1.98 -17.97
C THR A 8 -1.44 1.63 -17.78
N ILE A 9 -1.91 0.53 -18.38
CA ILE A 9 -3.29 0.07 -18.19
C ILE A 9 -3.60 -0.17 -16.71
N TYR A 10 -2.69 -0.84 -16.00
CA TYR A 10 -2.86 -1.06 -14.56
C TYR A 10 -2.96 0.26 -13.80
N THR A 11 -2.02 1.17 -14.04
CA THR A 11 -1.90 2.41 -13.27
C THR A 11 -3.05 3.38 -13.55
N MET A 12 -3.54 3.43 -14.79
CA MET A 12 -4.54 4.41 -15.21
C MET A 12 -5.98 3.89 -15.09
N CYS A 13 -6.22 2.59 -15.30
CA CYS A 13 -7.58 2.05 -15.34
C CYS A 13 -7.90 1.19 -14.12
N ILE A 14 -7.00 0.28 -13.74
CA ILE A 14 -7.31 -0.76 -12.75
C ILE A 14 -7.06 -0.24 -11.32
N ARG A 15 -5.89 0.37 -11.07
CA ARG A 15 -5.51 0.89 -9.76
C ARG A 15 -6.53 1.88 -9.21
N PRO A 16 -6.97 2.92 -9.95
CA PRO A 16 -7.95 3.87 -9.42
C PRO A 16 -9.25 3.20 -9.01
N VAL A 17 -9.72 2.19 -9.76
CA VAL A 17 -10.95 1.45 -9.42
C VAL A 17 -10.78 0.60 -8.15
N MET A 18 -9.60 0.00 -7.95
CA MET A 18 -9.33 -0.78 -6.74
C MET A 18 -9.08 0.09 -5.51
N THR A 19 -8.51 1.29 -5.68
CA THR A 19 -8.03 2.14 -4.59
C THR A 19 -8.73 3.49 -4.52
N TYR A 20 -9.91 3.67 -5.13
CA TYR A 20 -10.60 4.97 -5.16
C TYR A 20 -10.92 5.49 -3.74
N ALA A 21 -11.26 4.57 -2.83
CA ALA A 21 -11.58 4.88 -1.44
C ALA A 21 -10.36 4.80 -0.51
N SER A 22 -9.13 4.80 -1.05
CA SER A 22 -7.87 4.71 -0.28
C SER A 22 -7.78 5.66 0.92
N PRO A 23 -8.19 6.95 0.86
CA PRO A 23 -8.14 7.83 2.03
C PRO A 23 -9.14 7.44 3.12
N VAL A 24 -10.31 6.93 2.74
CA VAL A 24 -11.32 6.38 3.67
C VAL A 24 -10.84 5.04 4.24
N PHE A 25 -10.07 4.30 3.45
CA PHE A 25 -9.52 3.00 3.78
C PHE A 25 -8.36 3.02 4.78
N ALA A 26 -7.94 4.19 5.26
CA ALA A 26 -7.05 4.25 6.40
C ALA A 26 -7.58 3.37 7.55
N HIS A 27 -8.90 3.29 7.72
CA HIS A 27 -9.57 2.49 8.76
C HIS A 27 -10.08 1.10 8.34
N THR A 28 -9.49 0.47 7.31
CA THR A 28 -10.00 -0.82 6.80
C THR A 28 -9.42 -2.03 7.51
N LYS A 29 -10.21 -3.12 7.54
CA LYS A 29 -9.72 -4.42 8.05
C LYS A 29 -8.58 -4.96 7.17
N PRO A 30 -7.52 -5.54 7.76
CA PRO A 30 -6.39 -6.09 7.02
C PRO A 30 -6.79 -7.15 5.98
N ASP A 31 -7.83 -7.96 6.25
CA ASP A 31 -8.33 -8.98 5.32
C ASP A 31 -8.72 -8.40 3.93
N THR A 32 -9.29 -7.20 3.92
CA THR A 32 -9.68 -6.54 2.66
C THR A 32 -8.46 -6.03 1.88
N LEU A 33 -7.45 -5.54 2.59
CA LEU A 33 -6.17 -5.13 1.98
C LEU A 33 -5.45 -6.34 1.39
N HIS A 34 -5.48 -7.47 2.09
CA HIS A 34 -4.94 -8.74 1.60
C HIS A 34 -5.64 -9.17 0.31
N HIS A 35 -6.98 -9.12 0.28
CA HIS A 35 -7.74 -9.49 -0.91
C HIS A 35 -7.41 -8.58 -2.11
N LEU A 36 -7.31 -7.27 -1.90
CA LEU A 36 -6.86 -6.35 -2.95
C LEU A 36 -5.44 -6.70 -3.44
N GLN A 37 -4.53 -7.02 -2.52
CA GLN A 37 -3.17 -7.41 -2.85
C GLN A 37 -3.13 -8.71 -3.68
N GLU A 38 -3.99 -9.68 -3.39
CA GLU A 38 -4.13 -10.89 -4.21
C GLU A 38 -4.57 -10.56 -5.64
N GLU A 39 -5.52 -9.64 -5.81
CA GLU A 39 -5.97 -9.21 -7.14
C GLU A 39 -4.85 -8.52 -7.92
N GLN A 40 -4.06 -7.65 -7.26
CA GLN A 40 -2.85 -7.09 -7.86
C GLN A 40 -1.86 -8.18 -8.25
N ASN A 41 -1.61 -9.16 -7.38
CA ASN A 41 -0.65 -10.24 -7.64
C ASN A 41 -1.07 -11.09 -8.84
N LYS A 42 -2.37 -11.43 -8.94
CA LYS A 42 -2.94 -12.14 -10.09
C LYS A 42 -2.79 -11.34 -11.38
N PHE A 43 -3.00 -10.02 -11.33
CA PHE A 43 -2.76 -9.15 -12.48
C PHE A 43 -1.28 -9.15 -12.87
N CYS A 44 -0.37 -8.93 -11.93
CA CYS A 44 1.08 -8.90 -12.17
C CYS A 44 1.58 -10.19 -12.82
N ARG A 45 1.11 -11.36 -12.34
CA ARG A 45 1.47 -12.66 -12.92
C ARG A 45 0.99 -12.80 -14.36
N ARG A 46 -0.27 -12.43 -14.65
CA ARG A 46 -0.82 -12.44 -16.02
C ARG A 46 -0.11 -11.42 -16.93
N ALA A 47 0.30 -10.29 -16.38
CA ALA A 47 1.01 -9.26 -17.14
C ALA A 47 2.45 -9.66 -17.48
N ALA A 48 3.15 -10.35 -16.56
CA ALA A 48 4.51 -10.82 -16.75
C ALA A 48 4.61 -12.20 -17.42
N ASP A 49 3.47 -12.91 -17.58
CA ASP A 49 3.41 -14.29 -18.08
C ASP A 49 4.32 -15.25 -17.29
N THR A 50 4.27 -15.14 -15.97
CA THR A 50 5.21 -15.84 -15.07
C THR A 50 4.58 -17.06 -14.41
N PRO A 51 5.35 -18.15 -14.22
CA PRO A 51 4.94 -19.30 -13.43
C PRO A 51 4.62 -18.98 -11.96
N TRP A 52 3.84 -19.85 -11.31
CA TRP A 52 3.32 -19.66 -9.95
C TRP A 52 4.39 -19.56 -8.85
N TYR A 53 5.57 -20.15 -9.08
CA TYR A 53 6.68 -20.19 -8.12
C TYR A 53 7.54 -18.93 -8.11
N VAL A 54 7.31 -17.98 -9.02
CA VAL A 54 8.00 -16.68 -9.01
C VAL A 54 7.51 -15.87 -7.82
N LYS A 55 8.45 -15.41 -6.98
CA LYS A 55 8.16 -14.63 -5.78
C LYS A 55 7.51 -13.29 -6.16
N ASN A 56 6.48 -12.89 -5.40
CA ASN A 56 5.70 -11.68 -5.71
C ASN A 56 6.56 -10.41 -5.74
N PHE A 57 7.55 -10.28 -4.84
CA PHE A 57 8.44 -9.11 -4.83
C PHE A 57 9.19 -8.91 -6.16
N VAL A 58 9.56 -10.01 -6.84
CA VAL A 58 10.23 -9.96 -8.14
C VAL A 58 9.29 -9.39 -9.19
N LEU A 59 8.01 -9.76 -9.16
CA LEU A 59 6.99 -9.23 -10.08
C LEU A 59 6.75 -7.73 -9.86
N HIS A 60 6.70 -7.29 -8.60
CA HIS A 60 6.57 -5.88 -8.26
C HIS A 60 7.74 -5.04 -8.76
N ARG A 61 8.97 -5.56 -8.61
CA ARG A 61 10.17 -4.91 -9.15
C ARG A 61 10.17 -4.91 -10.67
N TYR A 62 9.83 -6.03 -11.31
CA TYR A 62 9.83 -6.19 -12.76
C TYR A 62 8.81 -5.27 -13.46
N LEU A 63 7.62 -5.10 -12.87
CA LEU A 63 6.59 -4.21 -13.39
C LEU A 63 6.70 -2.77 -12.86
N GLU A 64 7.65 -2.52 -11.94
CA GLU A 64 7.81 -1.26 -11.23
C GLU A 64 6.49 -0.75 -10.60
N LEU A 65 5.77 -1.67 -9.95
CA LEU A 65 4.49 -1.40 -9.30
C LEU A 65 4.64 -1.50 -7.77
N PRO A 66 4.30 -0.45 -7.00
CA PRO A 66 4.20 -0.58 -5.55
C PRO A 66 3.08 -1.56 -5.18
N THR A 67 3.28 -2.25 -4.06
CA THR A 67 2.26 -3.02 -3.33
C THR A 67 1.06 -2.14 -3.00
N ILE A 68 -0.15 -2.69 -2.96
CA ILE A 68 -1.37 -1.93 -2.62
C ILE A 68 -1.26 -1.33 -1.23
N SER A 69 -0.77 -2.09 -0.24
CA SER A 69 -0.55 -1.60 1.13
C SER A 69 0.25 -0.28 1.14
N LYS A 70 1.43 -0.30 0.50
CA LYS A 70 2.30 0.87 0.37
C LYS A 70 1.60 2.03 -0.35
N PHE A 71 0.94 1.76 -1.47
CA PHE A 71 0.22 2.80 -2.21
C PHE A 71 -0.89 3.44 -1.38
N ILE A 72 -1.66 2.64 -0.64
CA ILE A 72 -2.75 3.14 0.21
C ILE A 72 -2.19 3.99 1.35
N LYS A 73 -1.12 3.53 1.99
CA LYS A 73 -0.40 4.28 3.03
C LYS A 73 0.05 5.64 2.49
N ASP A 74 0.85 5.66 1.43
CA ASP A 74 1.37 6.89 0.82
C ASP A 74 0.23 7.85 0.37
N ALA A 75 -0.85 7.30 -0.18
CA ALA A 75 -2.02 8.09 -0.60
C ALA A 75 -2.80 8.65 0.59
N SER A 76 -2.94 7.88 1.67
CA SER A 76 -3.62 8.32 2.89
C SER A 76 -2.82 9.39 3.63
N GLU A 77 -1.49 9.24 3.75
CA GLU A 77 -0.61 10.26 4.34
C GLU A 77 -0.75 11.59 3.61
N ARG A 78 -0.61 11.59 2.28
CA ARG A 78 -0.80 12.79 1.45
C ARG A 78 -2.17 13.42 1.62
N PHE A 79 -3.21 12.60 1.75
CA PHE A 79 -4.56 13.12 2.00
C PHE A 79 -4.63 13.81 3.36
N PHE A 80 -4.19 13.16 4.43
CA PHE A 80 -4.23 13.73 5.78
C PHE A 80 -3.33 14.96 5.93
N ASP A 81 -2.20 15.04 5.23
CA ASP A 81 -1.33 16.23 5.19
C ASP A 81 -2.08 17.44 4.58
N ILE A 82 -2.80 17.21 3.48
CA ILE A 82 -3.64 18.23 2.85
C ILE A 82 -4.79 18.63 3.78
N VAL A 83 -5.46 17.66 4.41
CA VAL A 83 -6.57 17.95 5.32
C VAL A 83 -6.10 18.75 6.55
N SER A 84 -4.91 18.44 7.07
CA SER A 84 -4.31 19.12 8.23
C SER A 84 -3.98 20.59 7.95
N SER A 85 -3.69 20.95 6.70
CA SER A 85 -3.40 22.32 6.27
C SER A 85 -4.63 23.08 5.76
N HIS A 86 -5.83 22.47 5.78
CA HIS A 86 -7.04 23.06 5.23
C HIS A 86 -7.58 24.19 6.13
N PRO A 87 -8.08 25.32 5.57
CA PRO A 87 -8.68 26.40 6.37
C PRO A 87 -9.96 26.00 7.13
N ASN A 88 -10.53 24.82 6.87
CA ASN A 88 -11.78 24.40 7.48
C ASN A 88 -11.48 23.61 8.75
N ARG A 89 -11.82 24.20 9.91
CA ARG A 89 -11.60 23.58 11.22
C ARG A 89 -12.29 22.23 11.40
N LEU A 90 -13.44 22.00 10.77
CA LEU A 90 -14.15 20.71 10.87
C LEU A 90 -13.33 19.57 10.26
N LEU A 91 -12.69 19.84 9.12
CA LEU A 91 -11.83 18.87 8.44
C LEU A 91 -10.58 18.57 9.28
N VAL A 92 -9.93 19.61 9.81
CA VAL A 92 -8.77 19.44 10.71
C VAL A 92 -9.15 18.64 11.96
N SER A 93 -10.32 18.90 12.56
CA SER A 93 -10.79 18.16 13.74
C SER A 93 -11.05 16.67 13.47
N ALA A 94 -11.41 16.32 12.24
CA ALA A 94 -11.63 14.94 11.83
C ALA A 94 -10.32 14.14 11.69
N VAL A 95 -9.20 14.80 11.36
CA VAL A 95 -7.87 14.16 11.32
C VAL A 95 -7.43 13.73 12.71
N SER A 96 -7.66 14.58 13.71
CA SER A 96 -7.32 14.31 15.12
C SER A 96 -8.36 13.44 15.84
N TYR A 97 -9.27 12.80 15.12
CA TYR A 97 -10.30 11.98 15.75
C TYR A 97 -9.71 10.68 16.27
N GLU A 98 -9.60 10.57 17.59
CA GLU A 98 -9.36 9.29 18.24
C GLU A 98 -10.69 8.66 18.65
N PRO A 99 -11.02 7.45 18.15
CA PRO A 99 -12.20 6.74 18.62
C PRO A 99 -12.01 6.38 20.10
N LEU A 100 -13.09 6.55 20.88
CA LEU A 100 -13.10 6.23 22.30
C LEU A 100 -12.60 4.79 22.55
N PRO A 101 -11.83 4.57 23.64
CA PRO A 101 -11.39 3.22 24.01
C PRO A 101 -12.62 2.32 24.19
N PRO A 102 -12.55 1.05 23.76
CA PRO A 102 -13.72 0.21 23.63
C PRO A 102 -14.31 -0.14 24.99
N TYR A 103 -15.40 0.54 25.36
CA TYR A 103 -16.31 0.07 26.41
C TYR A 103 -17.18 -1.03 25.79
N HIS A 104 -16.84 -2.28 26.09
CA HIS A 104 -17.51 -3.52 25.62
C HIS A 104 -17.28 -3.87 24.14
N PHE A 105 -16.46 -4.90 23.89
CA PHE A 105 -16.32 -5.75 22.67
C PHE A 105 -16.29 -5.13 21.25
N CYS A 106 -16.44 -3.82 21.07
CA CYS A 106 -16.33 -3.16 19.78
C CYS A 106 -14.85 -2.94 19.46
N ARG A 107 -14.26 -3.86 18.69
CA ARG A 107 -12.89 -3.70 18.18
C ARG A 107 -12.82 -2.42 17.32
N LYS A 108 -11.89 -1.51 17.66
CA LYS A 108 -11.57 -0.34 16.82
C LYS A 108 -11.22 -0.82 15.39
N PRO A 109 -11.71 -0.15 14.34
CA PRO A 109 -11.27 -0.40 12.97
C PRO A 109 -9.75 -0.22 12.85
N TRP A 110 -9.08 -1.16 12.18
CA TRP A 110 -7.63 -1.14 12.02
C TRP A 110 -7.21 0.10 11.22
N ASN A 111 -6.20 0.83 11.69
CA ASN A 111 -5.67 2.03 11.04
C ASN A 111 -4.32 1.74 10.36
N ILE A 112 -4.26 1.81 9.03
CA ILE A 112 -3.03 1.57 8.24
C ILE A 112 -1.88 2.52 8.60
N LEU A 113 -2.19 3.69 9.18
CA LEU A 113 -1.21 4.70 9.58
C LEU A 113 -0.70 4.53 11.01
N SER A 114 -1.53 4.04 11.92
CA SER A 114 -1.22 4.00 13.36
C SER A 114 -0.95 2.60 13.88
N ASP A 115 -1.54 1.58 13.26
CA ASP A 115 -1.40 0.21 13.73
C ASP A 115 -0.14 -0.43 13.11
N PRO A 116 0.55 -1.31 13.84
CA PRO A 116 1.77 -1.94 13.36
C PRO A 116 1.50 -2.77 12.09
N PRO A 117 2.45 -2.81 11.14
CA PRO A 117 2.29 -3.58 9.91
C PRO A 117 2.08 -5.06 10.23
N ASP A 118 1.14 -5.68 9.52
CA ASP A 118 0.88 -7.12 9.61
C ASP A 118 2.16 -7.93 9.26
N ASP A 119 2.36 -9.10 9.86
CA ASP A 119 3.61 -9.90 9.76
C ASP A 119 4.11 -10.08 8.31
N LEU A 120 3.18 -10.22 7.36
CA LEU A 120 3.48 -10.34 5.92
C LEU A 120 3.97 -9.02 5.29
N ASN A 121 3.40 -7.88 5.68
CA ASN A 121 3.83 -6.58 5.18
C ASN A 121 5.17 -6.18 5.80
N PHE A 122 5.37 -6.50 7.08
CA PHE A 122 6.65 -6.33 7.77
C PHE A 122 7.77 -7.10 7.08
N GLU A 123 7.56 -8.37 6.72
CA GLU A 123 8.60 -9.16 6.07
C GLU A 123 8.90 -8.65 4.64
N VAL A 124 7.89 -8.16 3.92
CA VAL A 124 8.10 -7.53 2.60
C VAL A 124 8.85 -6.21 2.72
N GLU A 125 8.50 -5.35 3.68
CA GLU A 125 9.20 -4.08 3.94
C GLU A 125 10.64 -4.32 4.38
N LYS A 126 10.86 -5.25 5.31
CA LYS A 126 12.19 -5.68 5.77
C LYS A 126 13.05 -6.23 4.63
N LEU A 127 12.47 -7.02 3.71
CA LEU A 127 13.19 -7.50 2.52
C LEU A 127 13.49 -6.38 1.52
N ILE A 128 12.63 -5.36 1.42
CA ILE A 128 12.89 -4.18 0.59
C ILE A 128 14.01 -3.34 1.22
N GLU A 129 13.95 -3.06 2.52
CA GLU A 129 14.97 -2.32 3.26
C GLU A 129 16.33 -3.02 3.24
N ALA A 130 16.36 -4.33 3.49
CA ALA A 130 17.59 -5.12 3.43
C ALA A 130 18.23 -5.12 2.03
N ASN A 131 17.43 -5.08 0.96
CA ASN A 131 17.98 -5.00 -0.40
C ASN A 131 18.44 -3.58 -0.75
N ILE A 132 17.77 -2.54 -0.23
CA ILE A 132 18.21 -1.14 -0.39
C ILE A 132 19.52 -0.92 0.38
N SER A 133 19.65 -1.44 1.61
CA SER A 133 20.89 -1.34 2.39
C SER A 133 22.05 -2.06 1.70
N LEU A 134 21.82 -3.27 1.16
CA LEU A 134 22.82 -3.96 0.36
C LEU A 134 23.24 -3.13 -0.87
N LEU A 135 22.30 -2.51 -1.59
CA LEU A 135 22.59 -1.64 -2.75
C LEU A 135 23.39 -0.38 -2.37
N ILE A 136 23.18 0.18 -1.19
CA ILE A 136 23.93 1.35 -0.68
C ILE A 136 25.35 0.93 -0.26
N ASP A 137 25.51 -0.23 0.36
CA ASP A 137 26.81 -0.77 0.78
C ASP A 137 27.72 -1.17 -0.40
N TYR A 138 27.16 -1.46 -1.57
CA TYR A 138 27.91 -1.68 -2.83
C TYR A 138 28.22 -0.39 -3.62
N SER A 139 27.71 0.77 -3.18
CA SER A 139 27.91 2.05 -3.87
C SER A 139 29.20 2.84 -3.55
N PRO A 140 30.07 2.52 -2.54
CA PRO A 140 31.29 3.28 -2.30
C PRO A 140 32.54 2.72 -3.02
N LEU A 141 32.38 1.85 -4.04
CA LEU A 141 33.50 1.28 -4.82
C LEU A 141 33.51 1.68 -6.31
N LEU A 142 32.90 2.82 -6.66
CA LEU A 142 33.09 3.56 -7.91
C LEU A 142 33.32 5.03 -7.59
#